data_AF-A0A7V5S247-F1
#
_entry.id   AF-A0A7V5S247-F1
#
_cell.length_a   1.000
_cell.length_b   1.000
_cell.length_c   1.000
_cell.angle_alpha   90.00
_cell.angle_beta   90.00
_cell.angle_gamma   90.00
#
_symmetry.space_group_name_H-M   'P 1'
#
loop_
_entity.id
_entity.type
_entity.pdbx_description
1 polymer ?
#
loop_
_entity_poly.entity_id
_entity_poly.type
_entity_poly.pdbx_seq_one_letter_code
_entity_poly.pdbx_strand_id
1 'polypeptide(L)'
;MRLEEFKQRVEAEFGPKLQNATPANVREFLDRLQQEAWDNQRRYCERYVMPEESARTYEEVMKEFFVDVLELPAEKAVMLLWTLALDLTFAAIEHQYSEVLDPLFRTAETTD
;
A
#
# COMPACT_ATOMS: atom_id res chain seq x y z
N MET A 1 -7.29 -12.37 -7.19
CA MET A 1 -5.98 -13.04 -7.15
C MET A 1 -5.96 -14.11 -6.06
N ARG A 2 -5.22 -15.21 -6.24
CA ARG A 2 -5.00 -16.25 -5.22
C ARG A 2 -3.71 -15.98 -4.43
N LEU A 3 -3.60 -16.52 -3.21
CA LEU A 3 -2.44 -16.28 -2.35
C LEU A 3 -1.10 -16.73 -2.97
N GLU A 4 -1.07 -17.88 -3.64
CA GLU A 4 0.16 -18.38 -4.27
C GLU A 4 0.63 -17.50 -5.44
N GLU A 5 -0.32 -16.96 -6.21
CA GLU A 5 -0.01 -16.01 -7.28
C GLU A 5 0.54 -14.70 -6.71
N PHE A 6 -0.02 -14.25 -5.59
CA PHE A 6 0.47 -13.08 -4.88
C PHE A 6 1.93 -13.26 -4.40
N LYS A 7 2.24 -14.40 -3.76
CA LYS A 7 3.61 -14.73 -3.34
C LYS A 7 4.60 -14.71 -4.50
N GLN A 8 4.23 -15.35 -5.62
CA GLN A 8 5.08 -15.37 -6.81
C GLN A 8 5.34 -13.96 -7.36
N ARG A 9 4.34 -13.08 -7.34
CA ARG A 9 4.52 -11.68 -7.76
C ARG A 9 5.44 -10.91 -6.81
N VAL A 10 5.28 -11.09 -5.50
CA VAL A 10 6.15 -10.48 -4.49
C VAL A 10 7.60 -10.94 -4.66
N GLU A 11 7.82 -12.24 -4.85
CA GLU A 11 9.16 -12.80 -5.08
C GLU A 11 9.76 -12.35 -6.42
N ALA A 12 8.95 -12.22 -7.46
CA ALA A 12 9.40 -11.75 -8.77
C ALA A 12 9.82 -10.26 -8.74
N GLU A 13 9.08 -9.43 -8.01
CA GLU A 13 9.33 -7.99 -7.92
C GLU A 13 10.51 -7.68 -6.97
N PHE A 14 10.49 -8.25 -5.76
CA PHE A 14 11.40 -7.86 -4.69
C PHE A 14 12.50 -8.89 -4.40
N GLY A 15 12.41 -10.08 -4.99
CA GLY A 15 13.29 -11.22 -4.71
C GLY A 15 12.81 -12.05 -3.52
N PRO A 16 13.36 -13.28 -3.35
CA PRO A 16 12.93 -14.25 -2.32
C PRO A 16 13.05 -13.79 -0.86
N LYS A 17 13.76 -12.69 -0.58
CA LYS A 17 13.91 -12.12 0.76
C LYS A 17 13.59 -10.62 0.79
N LEU A 18 12.84 -10.12 -0.19
CA LEU A 18 12.58 -8.69 -0.37
C LEU A 18 13.87 -7.85 -0.51
N GLN A 19 14.99 -8.46 -0.92
CA GLN A 19 16.29 -7.80 -0.95
C GLN A 19 16.37 -6.63 -1.94
N ASN A 20 15.46 -6.60 -2.93
CA ASN A 20 15.35 -5.53 -3.91
C ASN A 20 14.25 -4.53 -3.54
N ALA A 21 13.59 -4.68 -2.39
CA ALA A 21 12.53 -3.77 -1.99
C ALA A 21 13.12 -2.39 -1.63
N THR A 22 12.64 -1.37 -2.32
CA THR A 22 12.96 0.03 -2.10
C THR A 22 11.64 0.78 -1.91
N PRO A 23 11.62 1.91 -1.18
CA PRO A 23 10.38 2.64 -0.99
C PRO A 23 9.67 3.02 -2.30
N ALA A 24 10.44 3.42 -3.32
CA ALA A 24 9.90 3.77 -4.63
C ALA A 24 9.22 2.58 -5.33
N ASN A 25 9.90 1.42 -5.44
CA ASN A 25 9.30 0.28 -6.13
C ASN A 25 8.17 -0.40 -5.33
N VAL A 26 8.19 -0.30 -4.00
CA VAL A 26 7.09 -0.76 -3.14
C VAL A 26 5.84 0.05 -3.43
N ARG A 27 5.96 1.38 -3.52
CA ARG A 27 4.84 2.25 -3.87
C ARG A 27 4.27 1.93 -5.25
N GLU A 28 5.13 1.82 -6.26
CA GLU A 28 4.71 1.44 -7.63
C GLU A 28 4.04 0.05 -7.69
N PHE A 29 4.51 -0.90 -6.89
CA PHE A 29 3.89 -2.22 -6.78
C PHE A 29 2.50 -2.17 -6.15
N LEU A 30 2.34 -1.41 -5.06
CA LEU A 30 1.05 -1.23 -4.38
C LEU A 30 0.04 -0.50 -5.28
N ASP A 31 0.47 0.55 -5.98
CA ASP A 31 -0.37 1.29 -6.93
C ASP A 31 -0.91 0.37 -8.04
N ARG A 32 -0.05 -0.50 -8.61
CA ARG A 32 -0.46 -1.49 -9.62
C ARG A 32 -1.50 -2.47 -9.06
N LEU A 33 -1.28 -2.99 -7.85
CA LEU A 33 -2.23 -3.90 -7.21
C LEU A 33 -3.59 -3.26 -6.95
N GLN A 34 -3.59 -2.01 -6.51
CA GLN A 34 -4.82 -1.26 -6.26
C GLN A 34 -5.58 -0.98 -7.56
N GLN A 35 -4.86 -0.57 -8.61
CA GLN A 35 -5.44 -0.35 -9.94
C GLN A 35 -6.08 -1.65 -10.50
N GLU A 36 -5.38 -2.78 -10.39
CA GLU A 36 -5.91 -4.09 -10.80
C GLU A 36 -7.15 -4.49 -9.99
N ALA A 37 -7.16 -4.25 -8.68
CA ALA A 37 -8.31 -4.52 -7.83
C ALA A 37 -9.53 -3.69 -8.28
N TRP A 38 -9.31 -2.40 -8.57
CA TRP A 38 -10.34 -1.50 -9.08
C TRP A 38 -10.88 -1.97 -10.44
N ASP A 39 -9.99 -2.29 -11.38
CA ASP A 39 -10.40 -2.71 -12.73
C ASP A 39 -11.15 -4.04 -12.70
N ASN A 40 -10.76 -4.97 -11.83
CA ASN A 40 -11.51 -6.20 -11.61
C ASN A 40 -12.89 -5.93 -11.04
N GLN A 41 -13.03 -5.01 -10.08
CA GLN A 41 -14.33 -4.63 -9.52
C GLN A 41 -15.23 -3.94 -10.57
N ARG A 42 -14.65 -3.09 -11.42
CA ARG A 42 -15.36 -2.41 -12.53
C ARG A 42 -15.92 -3.39 -13.55
N ARG A 43 -15.21 -4.48 -13.87
CA ARG A 43 -15.70 -5.50 -14.82
C ARG A 43 -16.99 -6.20 -14.37
N TYR A 44 -17.32 -6.17 -13.07
CA TYR A 44 -18.54 -6.78 -12.53
C TYR A 44 -19.65 -5.78 -12.20
N CYS A 45 -19.42 -4.47 -12.37
CA CYS A 45 -20.39 -3.43 -12.03
C CYS A 45 -20.76 -2.59 -13.26
N GLU A 46 -21.89 -2.92 -13.90
CA GLU A 46 -22.39 -2.21 -15.08
C GLU A 46 -22.90 -0.78 -14.77
N ARG A 47 -23.07 -0.43 -13.49
CA ARG A 47 -23.67 0.83 -13.07
C ARG A 47 -22.73 1.60 -12.13
N TYR A 48 -22.30 2.77 -12.57
CA TYR A 48 -21.54 3.70 -11.76
C TYR A 48 -22.47 4.36 -10.74
N VAL A 49 -22.24 4.09 -9.46
CA VAL A 49 -22.79 4.88 -8.36
C VAL A 49 -21.65 5.78 -7.87
N MET A 50 -21.85 7.08 -7.94
CA MET A 50 -20.92 8.03 -7.34
C MET A 50 -21.03 7.86 -5.82
N PRO A 51 -19.97 7.41 -5.13
CA PRO A 51 -20.03 7.30 -3.68
C PRO A 51 -20.30 8.70 -3.12
N GLU A 52 -21.33 8.82 -2.28
CA GLU A 52 -21.49 10.04 -1.48
C GLU A 52 -20.25 10.14 -0.59
N GLU A 53 -19.45 11.19 -0.79
CA GLU A 53 -18.30 11.49 0.07
C GLU A 53 -18.81 11.86 1.47
N SER A 54 -19.14 10.86 2.27
CA SER A 54 -19.09 11.02 3.72
C SER A 54 -17.62 11.28 4.04
N ALA A 55 -17.29 12.46 4.57
CA ALA A 55 -15.95 12.79 5.04
C ALA A 55 -15.57 11.82 6.16
N ARG A 56 -15.04 10.64 5.79
CA ARG A 56 -14.55 9.62 6.72
C ARG A 56 -13.15 10.04 7.13
N THR A 57 -12.94 10.14 8.43
CA THR A 57 -11.59 10.33 8.95
C THR A 57 -10.74 9.10 8.61
N TYR A 58 -9.43 9.28 8.48
CA TYR A 58 -8.51 8.14 8.26
C TYR A 58 -8.71 7.03 9.30
N GLU A 59 -8.94 7.42 10.57
CA GLU A 59 -9.21 6.48 11.65
C GLU A 59 -10.47 5.63 11.40
N GLU A 60 -11.55 6.24 10.92
CA GLU A 60 -12.79 5.52 10.59
C GLU A 60 -12.59 4.57 9.40
N VAL A 61 -11.89 5.01 8.36
CA VAL A 61 -11.55 4.16 7.20
C VAL A 61 -10.74 2.94 7.65
N MET A 62 -9.75 3.14 8.52
CA MET A 62 -8.93 2.04 9.03
C MET A 62 -9.74 1.08 9.90
N LYS A 63 -10.65 1.59 10.76
CA LYS A 63 -11.54 0.74 11.57
C LYS A 63 -12.44 -0.11 10.70
N GLU A 64 -13.09 0.48 9.71
CA GLU A 64 -13.93 -0.26 8.76
C GLU A 64 -13.11 -1.30 8.00
N PHE A 65 -11.92 -0.94 7.51
CA PHE A 65 -11.02 -1.89 6.86
C PHE A 65 -10.72 -3.11 7.75
N PHE A 66 -10.38 -2.92 9.02
CA PHE A 66 -10.10 -4.05 9.90
C PHE A 66 -11.32 -4.91 10.20
N VAL A 67 -12.50 -4.31 10.31
CA VAL A 67 -13.77 -5.04 10.48
C VAL A 67 -14.06 -5.87 9.23
N ASP A 68 -13.98 -5.27 8.05
CA ASP A 68 -14.27 -5.91 6.78
C ASP A 68 -13.29 -7.06 6.49
N VAL A 69 -12.01 -6.89 6.84
CA VAL A 69 -10.97 -7.90 6.65
C VAL A 69 -11.23 -9.16 7.49
N LEU A 70 -11.83 -9.03 8.67
CA LEU A 70 -12.16 -10.19 9.51
C LEU A 70 -13.25 -11.08 8.90
N GLU A 71 -14.13 -10.51 8.08
CA GLU A 71 -15.20 -11.23 7.40
C GLU A 71 -14.72 -11.92 6.11
N LEU A 72 -13.50 -11.63 5.65
CA LEU A 72 -12.94 -12.22 4.44
C LEU A 72 -12.38 -13.64 4.66
N PRO A 73 -12.36 -14.49 3.61
CA PRO A 73 -11.61 -15.73 3.64
C PRO A 73 -10.14 -15.46 4.02
N ALA A 74 -9.57 -16.33 4.87
CA ALA A 74 -8.23 -16.15 5.44
C ALA A 74 -7.16 -15.81 4.38
N GLU A 75 -7.19 -16.47 3.22
CA GLU A 75 -6.25 -16.21 2.13
C GLU A 75 -6.32 -14.76 1.62
N LYS A 76 -7.52 -14.19 1.51
CA LYS A 76 -7.73 -12.81 1.07
C LYS A 76 -7.36 -11.81 2.15
N ALA A 77 -7.76 -12.09 3.39
CA ALA A 77 -7.42 -11.27 4.54
C ALA A 77 -5.90 -11.13 4.71
N VAL A 78 -5.15 -12.23 4.58
CA VAL A 78 -3.69 -12.23 4.72
C VAL A 78 -3.02 -11.35 3.67
N MET A 79 -3.50 -11.35 2.41
CA MET A 79 -2.92 -10.51 1.36
C MET A 79 -3.13 -9.03 1.67
N LEU A 80 -4.34 -8.63 2.07
CA LEU A 80 -4.66 -7.23 2.40
C LEU A 80 -3.88 -6.72 3.61
N LEU A 81 -3.81 -7.53 4.67
CA LEU A 81 -3.04 -7.19 5.86
C LEU A 81 -1.55 -7.09 5.55
N TRP A 82 -1.02 -7.99 4.71
CA TRP A 82 0.37 -7.95 4.30
C TRP A 82 0.68 -6.69 3.47
N THR A 83 -0.18 -6.32 2.52
CA THR A 83 0.04 -5.10 1.71
C THR A 83 -0.04 -3.84 2.56
N LEU A 84 -0.97 -3.78 3.52
CA LEU A 84 -1.05 -2.65 4.47
C LEU A 84 0.21 -2.57 5.35
N ALA A 85 0.67 -3.71 5.87
CA ALA A 85 1.88 -3.74 6.69
C ALA A 85 3.12 -3.31 5.89
N LEU A 86 3.21 -3.71 4.62
CA LEU A 86 4.29 -3.32 3.72
C LEU A 86 4.28 -1.79 3.50
N ASP A 87 3.12 -1.22 3.18
CA ASP A 87 2.93 0.21 2.95
C ASP A 87 3.37 1.03 4.17
N LEU A 88 2.83 0.70 5.35
CA LEU A 88 3.16 1.38 6.60
C LEU A 88 4.65 1.28 6.96
N THR A 89 5.27 0.12 6.71
CA THR A 89 6.69 -0.10 7.02
C THR A 89 7.57 0.77 6.13
N PHE A 90 7.31 0.81 4.83
CA PHE A 90 8.13 1.59 3.90
C PHE A 90 7.86 3.09 3.99
N ALA A 91 6.63 3.51 4.31
CA ALA A 91 6.34 4.90 4.64
C ALA A 91 7.10 5.37 5.90
N ALA A 92 7.18 4.53 6.93
CA ALA A 92 7.97 4.83 8.13
C ALA A 92 9.47 4.90 7.83
N ILE A 93 9.99 4.02 6.96
CA ILE A 93 11.37 4.06 6.50
C ILE A 93 11.66 5.35 5.73
N GLU A 94 10.79 5.77 4.81
CA GLU A 94 10.93 7.06 4.10
C GLU A 94 10.94 8.25 5.05
N HIS A 95 10.03 8.26 6.04
CA HIS A 95 10.00 9.30 7.06
C HIS A 95 11.33 9.40 7.83
N GLN A 96 11.88 8.25 8.24
CA GLN A 96 13.16 8.20 8.93
C GLN A 96 14.31 8.71 8.05
N TYR A 97 14.32 8.38 6.76
CA TYR A 97 15.31 8.94 5.83
C TYR A 97 15.15 10.45 5.66
N SER A 98 13.92 10.96 5.58
CA SER A 98 13.66 12.39 5.51
C SER A 98 14.18 13.13 6.73
N GLU A 99 13.92 12.63 7.95
CA GLU A 99 14.42 13.24 9.19
C GLU A 99 15.95 13.29 9.27
N VAL A 100 16.63 12.28 8.71
CA VAL A 100 18.10 12.22 8.69
C VAL A 100 18.70 13.15 7.62
N LEU A 101 18.03 13.32 6.49
CA LEU A 101 18.50 14.15 5.37
C LEU A 101 18.13 15.64 5.53
N ASP A 102 17.06 15.94 6.26
CA ASP A 102 16.58 17.31 6.56
C ASP A 102 17.69 18.27 7.02
N PRO A 103 18.57 17.88 7.97
CA PRO A 103 19.68 18.72 8.41
C PRO A 103 20.72 19.01 7.33
N LEU A 104 20.94 18.06 6.40
CA LEU A 104 21.93 18.22 5.31
C LEU A 104 21.50 19.26 4.29
N PHE A 105 20.20 19.36 4.03
CA PHE A 105 19.64 20.38 3.13
C PHE A 105 19.52 21.74 3.80
N ARG A 106 19.23 21.82 5.10
CA ARG A 106 19.25 23.09 5.84
C ARG A 106 20.63 23.76 5.85
N THR A 107 21.72 22.98 5.91
CA THR A 107 23.07 23.55 5.81
C THR A 107 23.39 24.14 4.43
N ALA A 108 22.77 23.64 3.36
CA ALA A 108 23.00 24.14 2.00
C ALA A 108 22.32 25.50 1.75
N GLU A 109 21.21 25.79 2.43
CA GLU A 109 20.46 27.05 2.27
C GLU A 109 21.03 28.23 3.09
N THR A 110 21.88 27.96 4.09
CA THR A 110 22.53 29.01 4.92
C THR A 110 23.80 29.62 4.33
N THR A 111 24.20 29.25 3.12
CA THR A 111 25.47 29.69 2.50
C THR A 111 25.27 30.63 1.31
N ASP A 112 24.32 31.56 1.43
CA ASP A 112 24.16 32.71 0.52
C ASP A 112 24.13 34.04 1.32
#